data_AF-A0A0A9W040-F1
#
_entry.id   AF-A0A0A9W040-F1
#
_cell.length_a   1.000
_cell.length_b   1.000
_cell.length_c   1.000
_cell.angle_alpha   90.00
_cell.angle_beta   90.00
_cell.angle_gamma   90.00
#
_symmetry.space_group_name_H-M   'P 1'
#
loop_
_entity.id
_entity.type
_entity.pdbx_description
1 polymer ?
#
loop_
_entity_poly.entity_id
_entity_poly.type
_entity_poly.pdbx_seq_one_letter_code
_entity_poly.pdbx_strand_id
1 'polypeptide(L)'
;MDFAAMTMLSSAPTRLTFDAAIAEKWPKWKTKFNLFLTAISKGLGKLPFKCNLTLGKDAVPVVRPARRLPEVLKTKLKAELKRLENLGIIEKIDKPTDWVHDLVIVEKKNGKVTAPLRELMKKNSKWEWTDRQQNAFTKIKK
;
A
#
# COMPACT_ATOMS: atom_id res chain seq x y z
N MET A 1 -22.90 30.00 49.82
CA MET A 1 -22.00 30.28 48.68
C MET A 1 -21.19 29.01 48.47
N ASP A 2 -21.59 28.20 47.50
CA ASP A 2 -21.03 26.87 47.25
C ASP A 2 -19.67 26.97 46.56
N PHE A 3 -18.69 26.27 47.12
CA PHE A 3 -17.34 26.09 46.57
C PHE A 3 -17.27 24.68 45.97
N ALA A 4 -17.82 24.50 44.76
CA ALA A 4 -17.82 23.21 44.07
C ALA A 4 -17.57 23.38 42.57
N ALA A 5 -16.33 23.72 42.21
CA ALA A 5 -15.85 23.54 40.85
C ALA A 5 -14.32 23.37 40.87
N MET A 6 -13.85 22.12 40.92
CA MET A 6 -12.61 21.65 40.27
C MET A 6 -12.19 20.29 40.84
N THR A 7 -12.70 19.19 40.27
CA THR A 7 -11.96 17.91 40.28
C THR A 7 -12.22 17.15 38.98
N MET A 8 -11.29 17.34 38.04
CA MET A 8 -10.74 16.34 37.11
C MET A 8 -11.70 15.32 36.47
N LEU A 9 -12.10 15.59 35.22
CA LEU A 9 -12.42 14.54 34.25
C LEU A 9 -11.15 13.73 33.94
N SER A 10 -10.94 12.66 34.71
CA SER A 10 -9.95 11.60 34.49
C SER A 10 -10.69 10.25 34.43
N SER A 11 -11.63 10.10 33.51
CA SER A 11 -12.08 8.75 33.16
C SER A 11 -11.13 8.19 32.09
N ALA A 12 -10.59 7.00 32.36
CA ALA A 12 -9.74 6.28 31.42
C ALA A 12 -10.48 6.13 30.07
N PRO A 13 -9.81 6.27 28.91
CA PRO A 13 -10.47 6.11 27.63
C PRO A 13 -11.07 4.71 27.56
N THR A 14 -12.39 4.64 27.35
CA THR A 14 -13.15 3.39 27.26
C THR A 14 -12.43 2.43 26.32
N ARG A 15 -12.00 1.28 26.86
CA ARG A 15 -11.42 0.19 26.07
C ARG A 15 -12.37 -0.12 24.93
N LEU A 16 -11.91 0.00 23.69
CA LEU A 16 -12.71 -0.32 22.50
C LEU A 16 -13.34 -1.72 22.68
N THR A 17 -14.63 -1.76 23.00
CA THR A 17 -15.39 -3.00 23.07
C THR A 17 -15.80 -3.34 21.65
N PHE A 18 -15.45 -4.54 21.22
CA PHE A 18 -15.91 -5.06 19.94
C PHE A 18 -17.39 -5.43 20.09
N ASP A 19 -18.27 -4.69 19.43
CA ASP A 19 -19.70 -5.00 19.40
C ASP A 19 -19.94 -6.43 18.89
N ALA A 20 -20.98 -7.09 19.40
CA ALA A 20 -21.25 -8.52 19.21
C ALA A 20 -21.22 -8.99 17.74
N ALA A 21 -21.60 -8.11 16.80
CA ALA A 21 -21.55 -8.37 15.37
C ALA A 21 -20.13 -8.60 14.82
N ILE A 22 -19.10 -8.01 15.45
CA ILE A 22 -17.70 -8.21 15.08
C ILE A 22 -17.18 -9.50 15.72
N ALA A 23 -17.58 -9.79 16.97
CA ALA A 23 -17.17 -11.00 17.68
C ALA A 23 -17.63 -12.29 16.97
N GLU A 24 -18.85 -12.30 16.44
CA GLU A 24 -19.40 -13.45 15.69
C GLU A 24 -18.64 -13.71 14.38
N LYS A 25 -18.26 -12.64 13.66
CA LYS A 25 -17.54 -12.71 12.38
C LYS A 25 -16.03 -12.86 12.54
N TRP A 26 -15.51 -12.65 13.76
CA TRP A 26 -14.09 -12.65 14.09
C TRP A 26 -13.37 -13.95 13.71
N PRO A 27 -13.90 -15.17 13.94
CA PRO A 27 -13.20 -16.40 13.55
C PRO A 27 -12.91 -16.46 12.05
N LYS A 28 -13.90 -16.08 11.23
CA LYS A 28 -13.77 -16.03 9.76
C LYS A 28 -12.75 -14.97 9.32
N TRP A 29 -12.76 -13.81 9.96
CA TRP A 29 -11.80 -12.73 9.67
C TRP A 29 -10.39 -13.07 10.15
N LYS A 30 -10.27 -13.71 11.30
CA LYS A 30 -8.99 -14.17 11.87
C LYS A 30 -8.33 -15.19 10.96
N THR A 31 -9.09 -16.13 10.38
CA THR A 31 -8.56 -17.08 9.39
C THR A 31 -8.07 -16.37 8.13
N LYS A 32 -8.85 -15.44 7.57
CA LYS A 32 -8.43 -14.65 6.40
C LYS A 32 -7.22 -13.77 6.69
N PHE A 33 -7.19 -13.16 7.87
CA PHE A 33 -6.12 -12.27 8.31
C PHE A 33 -4.82 -13.04 8.60
N ASN A 34 -4.91 -14.19 9.25
CA ASN A 34 -3.75 -15.07 9.45
C ASN A 34 -3.20 -15.58 8.12
N LEU A 35 -4.07 -15.95 7.17
CA LEU A 35 -3.64 -16.33 5.82
C LEU A 35 -2.89 -15.18 5.13
N PHE A 36 -3.41 -13.96 5.26
CA PHE A 36 -2.76 -12.75 4.76
C PHE A 36 -1.39 -12.53 5.42
N LEU A 37 -1.31 -12.59 6.76
CA LEU A 37 -0.05 -12.43 7.51
C LEU A 37 0.98 -13.49 7.11
N THR A 38 0.57 -14.75 6.99
CA THR A 38 1.43 -15.85 6.54
C THR A 38 1.95 -15.59 5.12
N ALA A 39 1.08 -15.14 4.21
CA ALA A 39 1.47 -14.84 2.84
C ALA A 39 2.53 -13.73 2.78
N ILE A 40 2.39 -12.64 3.54
CA ILE A 40 3.31 -11.49 3.47
C ILE A 40 4.57 -11.61 4.34
N SER A 41 4.67 -12.65 5.17
CA SER A 41 5.71 -12.78 6.21
C SER A 41 7.16 -12.81 5.67
N LYS A 42 7.37 -13.27 4.43
CA LYS A 42 8.71 -13.44 3.81
C LYS A 42 8.96 -12.51 2.63
N GLY A 43 8.14 -11.47 2.44
CA GLY A 43 8.27 -10.52 1.33
C GLY A 43 7.03 -10.47 0.45
N LEU A 44 7.22 -10.62 -0.88
CA LEU A 44 6.11 -10.64 -1.83
C LEU A 44 5.23 -11.85 -1.55
N GLY A 45 4.04 -11.60 -1.01
CA GLY A 45 3.16 -12.68 -0.60
C GLY A 45 2.46 -13.35 -1.76
N LYS A 46 2.32 -14.68 -1.67
CA LYS A 46 1.58 -15.50 -2.64
C LYS A 46 0.31 -16.03 -2.00
N LEU A 47 -0.83 -15.72 -2.59
CA LEU A 47 -2.11 -16.31 -2.19
C LEU A 47 -2.15 -17.79 -2.61
N PRO A 48 -2.68 -18.70 -1.78
CA PRO A 48 -2.70 -20.13 -2.09
C PRO A 48 -3.80 -20.51 -3.09
N PHE A 49 -4.66 -19.57 -3.50
CA PHE A 49 -5.77 -19.80 -4.41
C PHE A 49 -5.64 -18.98 -5.69
N LYS A 50 -6.27 -19.46 -6.77
CA LYS A 50 -6.36 -18.75 -8.04
C LYS A 50 -7.54 -17.76 -8.01
N CYS A 51 -7.32 -16.57 -8.54
CA CYS A 51 -8.36 -15.57 -8.71
C CYS A 51 -8.88 -15.60 -10.15
N ASN A 52 -10.18 -15.83 -10.33
CA ASN A 52 -10.83 -15.73 -11.63
C ASN A 52 -11.40 -14.31 -11.78
N LEU A 53 -10.93 -13.56 -12.77
CA LEU A 53 -11.46 -12.24 -13.11
C LEU A 53 -12.50 -12.41 -14.22
N THR A 54 -13.75 -12.04 -13.95
CA THR A 54 -14.82 -12.06 -14.96
C THR A 54 -15.00 -10.68 -15.57
N LEU A 55 -15.10 -10.62 -16.89
CA LEU A 55 -15.44 -9.38 -17.60
C LEU A 55 -16.92 -9.05 -17.45
N GLY A 56 -17.25 -7.76 -17.47
CA GLY A 56 -18.64 -7.30 -17.57
C GLY A 56 -19.23 -7.66 -18.93
N LYS A 57 -20.56 -7.72 -19.03
CA LYS A 57 -21.27 -8.13 -20.26
C LYS A 57 -20.95 -7.23 -21.46
N ASP A 58 -20.67 -5.95 -21.21
CA ASP A 58 -20.40 -4.94 -22.24
C ASP A 58 -18.91 -4.55 -22.31
N ALA A 59 -18.01 -5.41 -21.84
CA ALA A 59 -16.58 -5.12 -21.83
C ALA A 59 -15.99 -5.14 -23.26
N VAL A 60 -15.52 -3.99 -23.73
CA VAL A 60 -14.88 -3.84 -25.05
C VAL A 60 -13.35 -3.86 -24.87
N PRO A 61 -12.61 -4.70 -25.64
CA PRO A 61 -11.16 -4.73 -25.58
C PRO A 61 -10.54 -3.41 -26.03
N VAL A 62 -9.46 -3.02 -25.36
CA VAL A 62 -8.72 -1.79 -25.67
C VAL A 62 -7.25 -2.11 -25.87
N VAL A 63 -6.73 -1.76 -27.05
CA VAL A 63 -5.31 -1.85 -27.40
C VAL A 63 -4.72 -0.45 -27.46
N ARG A 64 -3.75 -0.17 -26.59
CA ARG A 64 -2.96 1.07 -26.60
C ARG A 64 -1.53 0.79 -27.07
N PRO A 65 -0.97 1.62 -27.96
CA PRO A 65 0.40 1.47 -28.41
C PRO A 65 1.41 1.76 -27.28
N ALA A 66 2.59 1.15 -27.38
CA ALA A 66 3.66 1.37 -26.41
C ALA A 66 4.17 2.82 -26.46
N ARG A 67 4.35 3.43 -25.29
CA ARG A 67 4.87 4.80 -25.16
C ARG A 67 6.38 4.84 -25.45
N ARG A 68 6.84 5.94 -26.05
CA ARG A 68 8.28 6.23 -26.17
C ARG A 68 8.89 6.47 -24.78
N LEU A 69 9.98 5.77 -24.46
CA LEU A 69 10.68 5.89 -23.18
C LEU A 69 12.09 6.48 -23.39
N PRO A 70 12.58 7.34 -22.49
CA PRO A 70 13.97 7.76 -22.45
C PRO A 70 14.92 6.56 -22.36
N GLU A 71 16.05 6.62 -23.09
CA GLU A 71 16.99 5.49 -23.18
C GLU A 71 17.55 5.09 -21.81
N VAL A 72 17.84 6.08 -20.96
CA VAL A 72 18.35 5.88 -19.59
C VAL A 72 17.39 5.01 -18.75
N LEU A 73 16.08 5.14 -18.96
CA LEU A 73 15.07 4.38 -18.21
C LEU A 73 14.87 2.96 -18.77
N LYS A 74 15.17 2.72 -20.05
CA LYS A 74 15.00 1.39 -20.66
C LYS A 74 15.87 0.34 -20.00
N THR A 75 17.12 0.68 -19.65
CA THR A 75 18.04 -0.26 -18.97
C THR A 75 17.50 -0.66 -17.60
N LYS A 76 17.08 0.32 -16.79
CA LYS A 76 16.47 0.06 -15.47
C LYS A 76 15.18 -0.76 -15.59
N LEU A 77 14.32 -0.41 -16.55
CA LEU A 77 13.07 -1.11 -16.79
C LEU A 77 13.31 -2.57 -17.18
N LYS A 78 14.22 -2.85 -18.12
CA LYS A 78 14.54 -4.22 -18.55
C LYS A 78 15.06 -5.07 -17.39
N ALA A 79 15.93 -4.51 -16.55
CA ALA A 79 16.42 -5.20 -15.36
C ALA A 79 15.29 -5.55 -14.39
N GLU A 80 14.35 -4.62 -14.17
CA GLU A 80 13.21 -4.84 -13.29
C GLU A 80 12.21 -5.85 -13.84
N LEU A 81 11.91 -5.80 -15.15
CA LEU A 81 11.06 -6.80 -15.81
C LEU A 81 11.67 -8.20 -15.67
N LYS A 82 12.98 -8.34 -15.91
CA LYS A 82 13.68 -9.61 -15.73
C LYS A 82 13.67 -10.09 -14.27
N ARG A 83 13.78 -9.16 -13.31
CA ARG A 83 13.65 -9.48 -11.88
C ARG A 83 12.26 -10.01 -11.54
N LEU A 84 11.20 -9.40 -12.08
CA LEU A 84 9.81 -9.82 -11.85
C LEU A 84 9.48 -11.16 -12.54
N GLU A 85 10.05 -11.39 -13.72
CA GLU A 85 9.95 -12.66 -14.46
C GLU A 85 10.63 -13.79 -13.67
N ASN A 86 11.86 -13.57 -13.18
CA ASN A 86 12.57 -14.52 -12.33
C ASN A 86 11.84 -14.83 -11.02
N LEU A 87 11.03 -13.89 -10.52
CA LEU A 87 10.19 -14.08 -9.33
C LEU A 87 8.86 -14.79 -9.65
N GLY A 88 8.55 -15.04 -10.92
CA GLY A 88 7.30 -15.66 -11.36
C GLY A 88 6.08 -14.77 -11.14
N ILE A 89 6.25 -13.44 -11.13
CA ILE A 89 5.16 -12.47 -10.96
C ILE A 89 4.55 -12.08 -12.30
N ILE A 90 5.39 -12.00 -13.34
CA ILE A 90 4.97 -11.71 -14.72
C ILE A 90 5.52 -12.79 -15.64
N GLU A 91 4.87 -12.96 -16.78
CA GLU A 91 5.25 -13.92 -17.82
C GLU A 91 5.20 -13.23 -19.18
N LYS A 92 6.10 -13.63 -20.08
CA LYS A 92 6.13 -13.13 -21.45
C LYS A 92 5.00 -13.76 -22.27
N ILE A 93 4.24 -12.93 -22.96
CA ILE A 93 3.18 -13.36 -23.87
C ILE A 93 3.64 -13.08 -25.30
N ASP A 94 3.78 -14.12 -26.13
CA ASP A 94 4.18 -13.99 -27.54
C ASP A 94 2.97 -13.96 -28.50
N LYS A 95 1.76 -14.23 -28.01
CA LYS A 95 0.53 -14.24 -28.80
C LYS A 95 -0.13 -12.84 -28.81
N PRO A 96 -0.83 -12.45 -29.89
CA PRO A 96 -1.66 -11.25 -29.88
C PRO A 96 -2.73 -11.32 -28.78
N THR A 97 -2.92 -10.20 -28.08
CA THR A 97 -3.93 -10.06 -27.02
C THR A 97 -4.82 -8.86 -27.28
N ASP A 98 -6.12 -9.02 -27.02
CA ASP A 98 -7.11 -7.95 -27.23
C ASP A 98 -6.97 -6.80 -26.21
N TRP A 99 -6.28 -7.04 -25.09
CA TRP A 99 -6.09 -6.07 -24.02
C TRP A 99 -4.62 -5.68 -23.91
N VAL A 100 -4.29 -4.45 -24.32
CA VAL A 100 -2.92 -3.91 -24.24
C VAL A 100 -2.97 -2.50 -23.66
N HIS A 101 -2.24 -2.28 -22.58
CA HIS A 101 -2.11 -0.98 -21.94
C HIS A 101 -0.68 -0.46 -22.06
N ASP A 102 -0.52 0.86 -22.12
CA ASP A 102 0.79 1.49 -22.11
C ASP A 102 1.41 1.45 -20.71
N LEU A 103 2.75 1.38 -20.66
CA LEU A 103 3.50 1.35 -19.42
C LEU A 103 3.94 2.76 -19.00
N VAL A 104 3.72 3.11 -17.73
CA VAL A 104 4.21 4.36 -17.12
C VAL A 104 5.22 4.05 -16.02
N ILE A 105 6.42 4.59 -16.14
CA ILE A 105 7.49 4.46 -15.15
C ILE A 105 7.47 5.70 -14.26
N VAL A 106 7.37 5.49 -12.94
CA VAL A 106 7.44 6.56 -11.95
C VAL A 106 8.60 6.26 -11.01
N GLU A 107 9.64 7.08 -11.05
CA GLU A 107 10.73 7.00 -10.07
C GLU A 107 10.21 7.54 -8.73
N LYS A 108 9.99 6.64 -7.77
CA LYS A 108 9.63 7.04 -6.41
C LYS A 108 10.88 7.45 -5.64
N LYS A 109 10.81 8.60 -4.98
CA LYS A 109 11.86 9.03 -4.03
C LYS A 109 12.01 8.00 -2.91
N ASN A 110 13.23 7.81 -2.45
CA ASN A 110 13.55 6.78 -1.44
C ASN A 110 12.71 6.99 -0.17
N GLY A 111 12.04 5.93 0.30
CA GLY A 111 11.13 5.98 1.44
C GLY A 111 11.79 6.49 2.72
N LYS A 112 13.11 6.32 2.86
CA LYS A 112 13.92 6.87 3.96
C LYS A 112 13.85 8.39 4.06
N VAL A 113 13.80 9.10 2.92
CA VAL A 113 13.69 10.57 2.89
C VAL A 113 12.33 11.01 3.43
N THR A 114 11.27 10.24 3.14
CA THR A 114 9.90 10.53 3.61
C THR A 114 9.61 10.03 5.03
N ALA A 115 10.52 9.24 5.64
CA ALA A 115 10.26 8.59 6.92
C ALA A 115 9.92 9.58 8.06
N PRO A 116 10.63 10.72 8.22
CA PRO A 116 10.28 11.70 9.26
C PRO A 116 8.88 12.30 9.10
N LEU A 117 8.43 12.50 7.85
CA LEU A 117 7.08 13.00 7.57
C LEU A 117 6.00 11.94 7.84
N ARG A 118 6.30 10.67 7.56
CA ARG A 118 5.39 9.55 7.86
C ARG A 118 5.23 9.32 9.36
N GLU A 119 6.26 9.61 10.16
CA GLU A 119 6.16 9.56 11.63
C GLU A 119 5.09 10.52 12.17
N LEU A 120 4.93 11.70 11.56
CA LEU A 120 3.88 12.66 11.95
C LEU A 120 2.45 12.17 11.68
N MET A 121 2.28 11.18 10.78
CA MET A 121 0.96 10.65 10.44
C MET A 121 0.54 9.43 11.28
N LYS A 122 1.37 9.01 12.25
CA LYS A 122 1.07 7.87 13.12
C LYS A 122 0.07 8.31 14.20
N LYS A 123 -0.89 7.43 14.52
CA LYS A 123 -1.85 7.65 15.60
C LYS A 123 -1.09 7.82 16.93
N ASN A 124 -1.47 8.84 17.71
CA ASN A 124 -0.85 9.24 18.99
C ASN A 124 0.57 9.84 18.88
N SER A 125 1.05 10.20 17.69
CA SER A 125 2.27 11.00 17.58
C SER A 125 1.98 12.46 17.85
N LYS A 126 2.76 13.05 18.76
CA LYS A 126 2.73 14.50 19.00
C LYS A 126 3.22 15.20 17.73
N TRP A 127 2.43 16.12 17.20
CA TRP A 127 2.69 16.76 15.90
C TRP A 127 3.75 17.85 16.04
N GLU A 128 4.99 17.44 16.26
CA GLU A 128 6.14 18.34 16.41
C GLU A 128 6.92 18.41 15.09
N TRP A 129 6.90 19.59 14.48
CA TRP A 129 7.68 19.85 13.28
C TRP A 129 9.10 20.27 13.66
N THR A 130 10.05 19.34 13.56
CA THR A 130 11.47 19.57 13.88
C THR A 130 12.31 19.74 12.60
N ASP A 131 13.58 20.09 12.77
CA ASP A 131 14.55 20.16 11.67
C ASP A 131 14.63 18.85 10.87
N ARG A 132 14.34 17.71 11.50
CA ARG A 132 14.32 16.42 10.81
C ARG A 132 13.21 16.36 9.75
N GLN A 133 12.01 16.85 10.08
CA GLN A 133 10.90 16.93 9.13
C GLN A 133 11.11 18.05 8.11
N GLN A 134 11.63 19.20 8.53
CA GLN A 134 11.93 20.31 7.61
C GLN A 134 12.97 19.89 6.56
N ASN A 135 14.07 19.25 6.97
CA ASN A 135 15.10 18.76 6.06
C ASN A 135 14.57 17.68 5.10
N ALA A 136 13.71 16.79 5.58
CA ALA A 136 13.02 15.81 4.74
C ALA A 136 12.12 16.49 3.70
N PHE A 137 11.33 17.48 4.12
CA PHE A 137 10.43 18.22 3.26
C PHE A 137 11.18 19.01 2.16
N THR A 138 12.25 19.71 2.52
CA THR A 138 13.09 20.44 1.57
C THR A 138 13.72 19.49 0.54
N LYS A 139 14.19 18.31 0.98
CA LYS A 139 14.72 17.27 0.08
C LYS A 139 13.67 16.68 -0.87
N ILE A 140 12.39 16.72 -0.50
CA ILE A 140 11.28 16.26 -1.34
C ILE A 140 10.85 17.33 -2.34
N LYS A 141 10.94 18.61 -1.99
CA LYS A 141 10.64 19.70 -2.92
C LYS A 141 11.71 19.91 -3.99
N LYS A 142 12.96 19.55 -3.70
CA LYS A 142 14.08 19.55 -4.64
C LYS A 142 13.99 18.39 -5.62
#